data_AF-A0AAW1VTI7-F1
#
_entry.id   AF-A0AAW1VTI7-F1
#
_cell.length_a   1.000
_cell.length_b   1.000
_cell.length_c   1.000
_cell.angle_alpha   90.00
_cell.angle_beta   90.00
_cell.angle_gamma   90.00
#
_symmetry.space_group_name_H-M   'P 1'
#
loop_
_entity.id
_entity.type
_entity.pdbx_description
1 polymer ?
#
loop_
_entity_poly.entity_id
_entity_poly.type
_entity_poly.pdbx_seq_one_letter_code
_entity_poly.pdbx_strand_id
1 'polypeptide(L)'
;MAAAGLGWDVKLLDGLGYEDLEKLMGLDMLPHFQIPSRPVKGRFPDLEFEHPDCVLVVFPNGSGGFDVDYAKLSLAISEFSKLEWKGKPNVLSKEHICWDVIYKTAEAVKKDRALSERLLVEPFQSSGTCSEDSYEGFTVREVVRKRRSAVDMDGVTAMDRNTFYQILLHCLPSGSGGKQKRQLALPFRALSWDAEVHAALFVHRVKGLPAGLYFLVRNEDHFDELKKSMRSGFKWVKPEGCPEDLPLYELHRIDCGALAEKLSCHQEIASHGCFSLGMVACFEPLLQDKNVWMYPRLFWETGVLGQVLYLEAHAIGISATGIGCYFDDPVHELLGLKGSNFQSLYHFTVGGPVVDKRIMSLPAYPGPSVDA
;
A
#
# COMPACT_ATOMS: atom_id res chain seq x y z
N MET A 1 8.11 9.04 -3.68
CA MET A 1 7.94 9.57 -5.05
C MET A 1 8.22 11.06 -5.15
N ALA A 2 7.49 11.96 -4.47
CA ALA A 2 7.72 13.41 -4.57
C ALA A 2 9.16 13.82 -4.18
N ALA A 3 9.67 13.31 -3.05
CA ALA A 3 11.05 13.51 -2.62
C ALA A 3 12.06 13.06 -3.68
N ALA A 4 11.90 11.84 -4.22
CA ALA A 4 12.78 11.28 -5.26
C ALA A 4 12.83 12.14 -6.52
N GLY A 5 11.68 12.66 -6.97
CA GLY A 5 11.62 13.58 -8.11
C GLY A 5 12.34 14.93 -7.89
N LEU A 6 12.69 15.24 -6.65
CA LEU A 6 13.45 16.44 -6.26
C LEU A 6 14.89 16.12 -5.83
N GLY A 7 15.37 14.88 -6.02
CA GLY A 7 16.71 14.45 -5.63
C GLY A 7 16.87 14.07 -4.15
N TRP A 8 15.76 13.84 -3.45
CA TRP A 8 15.74 13.43 -2.04
C TRP A 8 15.30 11.98 -1.88
N ASP A 9 15.76 11.36 -0.81
CA ASP A 9 15.35 10.03 -0.37
C ASP A 9 14.57 10.13 0.94
N VAL A 10 13.79 9.08 1.24
CA VAL A 10 12.92 9.04 2.41
C VAL A 10 13.06 7.71 3.10
N LYS A 11 13.22 7.73 4.43
CA LYS A 11 13.19 6.53 5.26
C LYS A 11 12.29 6.73 6.47
N LEU A 12 11.63 5.66 6.86
CA LEU A 12 10.91 5.56 8.10
C LEU A 12 11.89 5.41 9.27
N LEU A 13 11.77 6.27 10.28
CA LEU A 13 12.49 6.14 11.55
C LEU A 13 11.83 5.08 12.42
N ASP A 14 11.86 3.84 11.96
CA ASP A 14 11.04 2.77 12.52
C ASP A 14 11.47 2.36 13.95
N GLY A 15 12.68 2.68 14.40
CA GLY A 15 13.12 2.35 15.77
C GLY A 15 12.39 3.12 16.88
N LEU A 16 11.65 4.18 16.55
CA LEU A 16 10.82 4.93 17.51
C LEU A 16 9.58 4.12 17.91
N GLY A 17 9.31 4.06 19.22
CA GLY A 17 8.09 3.45 19.76
C GLY A 17 6.93 4.43 19.79
N TYR A 18 5.73 3.92 20.07
CA TYR A 18 4.50 4.71 20.17
C TYR A 18 4.65 5.90 21.15
N GLU A 19 5.21 5.66 22.34
CA GLU A 19 5.43 6.71 23.33
C GLU A 19 6.40 7.82 22.86
N ASP A 20 7.38 7.47 22.02
CA ASP A 20 8.28 8.49 21.46
C ASP A 20 7.50 9.40 20.50
N LEU A 21 6.63 8.81 19.67
CA LEU A 21 5.83 9.56 18.72
C LEU A 21 4.77 10.43 19.42
N GLU A 22 4.15 9.94 20.50
CA GLU A 22 3.21 10.74 21.31
C GLU A 22 3.88 11.99 21.87
N LYS A 23 5.06 11.85 22.48
CA LYS A 23 5.81 12.98 23.04
C LYS A 23 6.25 13.96 21.97
N LEU A 24 6.74 13.44 20.83
CA LEU A 24 7.18 14.26 19.71
C LEU A 24 6.04 15.12 19.13
N MET A 25 4.81 14.58 19.13
CA MET A 25 3.63 15.24 18.57
C MET A 25 2.77 15.95 19.63
N GLY A 26 3.13 15.88 20.92
CA GLY A 26 2.41 16.53 22.01
C GLY A 26 1.09 15.85 22.40
N LEU A 27 0.94 14.58 22.03
CA LEU A 27 -0.28 13.81 22.24
C LEU A 27 -0.31 13.14 23.63
N ASP A 28 0.85 13.03 24.29
CA ASP A 28 1.00 12.50 25.64
C ASP A 28 0.28 13.32 26.72
N MET A 29 -0.05 14.58 26.42
CA MET A 29 -0.80 15.47 27.31
C MET A 29 -2.32 15.27 27.24
N LEU A 30 -2.82 14.56 26.23
CA LEU A 30 -4.25 14.32 26.05
C LEU A 30 -4.74 13.20 26.99
N PRO A 31 -5.97 13.31 27.53
CA PRO A 31 -6.50 12.28 28.40
C PRO A 31 -6.69 10.97 27.63
N HIS A 32 -6.36 9.85 28.28
CA HIS A 32 -6.62 8.53 27.70
C HIS A 32 -8.12 8.26 27.58
N PHE A 33 -8.53 7.89 26.37
CA PHE A 33 -9.91 7.51 26.09
C PHE A 33 -10.24 6.15 26.73
N GLN A 34 -11.32 6.09 27.52
CA GLN A 34 -11.81 4.84 28.08
C GLN A 34 -12.65 4.09 27.04
N ILE A 35 -12.10 2.99 26.52
CA ILE A 35 -12.75 2.21 25.48
C ILE A 35 -13.96 1.45 26.07
N PRO A 36 -15.19 1.68 25.57
CA PRO A 36 -16.36 0.93 25.98
C PRO A 36 -16.22 -0.58 25.73
N SER A 37 -16.94 -1.40 26.50
CA SER A 37 -16.87 -2.86 26.34
C SER A 37 -17.54 -3.40 25.06
N ARG A 38 -18.38 -2.59 24.42
CA ARG A 38 -19.16 -2.91 23.22
C ARG A 38 -19.37 -1.65 22.36
N PRO A 39 -19.87 -1.77 21.12
CA PRO A 39 -20.15 -0.60 20.31
C PRO A 39 -21.24 0.28 20.93
N VAL A 40 -20.98 1.59 21.03
CA VAL A 40 -21.91 2.57 21.63
C VAL A 40 -21.95 3.84 20.79
N LYS A 41 -23.15 4.38 20.57
CA LYS A 41 -23.36 5.71 20.00
C LYS A 41 -23.55 6.73 21.12
N GLY A 42 -22.90 7.88 21.02
CA GLY A 42 -22.99 8.93 22.05
C GLY A 42 -22.18 10.16 21.70
N ARG A 43 -21.97 11.03 22.69
CA ARG A 43 -21.05 12.16 22.58
C ARG A 43 -19.73 11.77 23.21
N PHE A 44 -18.73 11.50 22.38
CA PHE A 44 -17.39 11.10 22.80
C PHE A 44 -16.38 12.04 22.11
N PRO A 45 -16.29 13.33 22.51
CA PRO A 45 -15.33 14.24 21.89
C PRO A 45 -13.89 13.73 22.03
N ASP A 46 -13.60 13.01 23.12
CA ASP A 46 -12.31 12.38 23.37
C ASP A 46 -12.01 11.20 22.43
N LEU A 47 -12.95 10.79 21.58
CA LEU A 47 -12.77 9.77 20.53
C LEU A 47 -12.06 10.33 19.29
N GLU A 48 -12.01 11.65 19.15
CA GLU A 48 -11.35 12.36 18.04
C GLU A 48 -9.86 12.65 18.34
N PHE A 49 -9.29 11.93 19.30
CA PHE A 49 -7.86 12.02 19.60
C PHE A 49 -7.02 11.60 18.38
N GLU A 50 -5.92 12.30 18.18
CA GLU A 50 -4.99 11.99 17.09
C GLU A 50 -4.15 10.77 17.46
N HIS A 51 -3.85 9.94 16.45
CA HIS A 51 -2.99 8.77 16.61
C HIS A 51 -1.64 9.04 15.93
N PRO A 52 -0.51 8.95 16.66
CA PRO A 52 0.79 9.11 16.04
C PRO A 52 1.17 7.84 15.25
N ASP A 53 1.36 7.99 13.95
CA ASP A 53 1.70 6.86 13.07
C ASP A 53 3.22 6.68 12.88
N CYS A 54 3.90 7.71 12.38
CA CYS A 54 5.32 7.59 12.02
C CYS A 54 6.07 8.93 11.94
N VAL A 55 7.39 8.82 11.91
CA VAL A 55 8.32 9.88 11.49
C VAL A 55 9.07 9.43 10.26
N LEU A 56 9.07 10.26 9.22
CA LEU A 56 9.87 10.07 8.02
C LEU A 56 11.03 11.06 8.02
N VAL A 57 12.23 10.55 7.81
CA VAL A 57 13.42 11.37 7.58
C VAL A 57 13.60 11.57 6.07
N VAL A 58 13.76 12.83 5.66
CA VAL A 58 14.02 13.23 4.28
C VAL A 58 15.46 13.72 4.18
N PHE A 59 16.23 13.16 3.26
CA PHE A 59 17.67 13.39 3.15
C PHE A 59 18.14 13.36 1.68
N PRO A 60 19.27 13.99 1.32
CA PRO A 60 19.71 14.02 -0.08
C PRO A 60 19.97 12.61 -0.62
N ASN A 61 19.56 12.32 -1.84
CA ASN A 61 19.86 11.04 -2.47
C ASN A 61 21.38 10.88 -2.66
N GLY A 62 21.88 9.65 -2.48
CA GLY A 62 23.30 9.32 -2.65
C GLY A 62 24.21 9.77 -1.51
N SER A 63 23.67 10.26 -0.38
CA SER A 63 24.45 10.78 0.74
C SER A 63 25.23 9.75 1.57
N GLY A 64 25.58 8.58 1.03
CA GLY A 64 26.39 7.56 1.71
C GLY A 64 25.73 6.89 2.93
N GLY A 65 24.43 7.14 3.13
CA GLY A 65 23.69 6.73 4.31
C GLY A 65 23.94 7.62 5.53
N PHE A 66 23.06 7.52 6.53
CA PHE A 66 23.24 8.12 7.85
C PHE A 66 22.82 7.07 8.89
N ASP A 67 23.43 7.16 10.07
CA ASP A 67 23.09 6.32 11.21
C ASP A 67 22.24 7.12 12.20
N VAL A 68 21.22 6.47 12.76
CA VAL A 68 20.35 7.07 13.78
C VAL A 68 20.51 6.29 15.06
N ASP A 69 21.03 6.97 16.09
CA ASP A 69 21.07 6.47 17.46
C ASP A 69 19.70 6.72 18.11
N TYR A 70 18.81 5.71 18.04
CA TYR A 70 17.45 5.83 18.55
C TYR A 70 17.38 6.07 20.07
N ALA A 71 18.38 5.60 20.83
CA ALA A 71 18.43 5.86 22.26
C ALA A 71 18.64 7.35 22.54
N LYS A 72 19.61 7.97 21.86
CA LYS A 72 19.83 9.42 21.96
C LYS A 72 18.68 10.23 21.40
N LEU A 73 18.11 9.81 20.27
CA LEU A 73 16.97 10.49 19.66
C LEU A 73 15.76 10.47 20.60
N SER A 74 15.47 9.33 21.22
CA SER A 74 14.38 9.22 22.19
C SER A 74 14.61 10.11 23.43
N LEU A 75 15.84 10.17 23.95
CA LEU A 75 16.18 11.10 25.04
C LEU A 75 15.92 12.56 24.64
N ALA A 76 16.29 12.95 23.42
CA ALA A 76 15.99 14.29 22.92
C ALA A 76 14.48 14.53 22.75
N ILE A 77 13.74 13.54 22.25
CA ILE A 77 12.28 13.59 22.13
C ILE A 77 11.61 13.73 23.50
N SER A 78 12.14 13.13 24.56
CA SER A 78 11.55 13.24 25.90
C SER A 78 11.52 14.67 26.45
N GLU A 79 12.34 15.57 25.92
CA GLU A 79 12.30 17.00 26.26
C GLU A 79 11.05 17.71 25.67
N PHE A 80 10.37 17.12 24.67
CA PHE A 80 9.17 17.70 24.07
C PHE A 80 7.98 17.73 25.04
N SER A 81 7.92 16.82 26.00
CA SER A 81 6.91 16.85 27.08
C SER A 81 7.04 18.08 27.99
N LYS A 82 8.16 18.81 27.92
CA LYS A 82 8.38 20.08 28.65
C LYS A 82 7.94 21.30 27.86
N LEU A 83 7.60 21.14 26.58
CA LEU A 83 7.17 22.24 25.72
C LEU A 83 5.74 22.64 26.06
N GLU A 84 5.45 23.94 25.96
CA GLU A 84 4.08 24.43 26.04
C GLU A 84 3.42 24.33 24.67
N TRP A 85 2.60 23.30 24.48
CA TRP A 85 1.83 23.12 23.24
C TRP A 85 0.72 24.17 23.13
N LYS A 86 0.62 24.79 21.95
CA LYS A 86 -0.36 25.84 21.67
C LYS A 86 -1.38 25.37 20.65
N GLY A 87 -2.62 25.78 20.84
CA GLY A 87 -3.75 25.41 19.98
C GLY A 87 -4.81 24.64 20.76
N LYS A 88 -5.98 24.52 20.16
CA LYS A 88 -7.07 23.68 20.66
C LYS A 88 -7.52 22.78 19.51
N PRO A 89 -7.54 21.45 19.66
CA PRO A 89 -8.05 20.56 18.64
C PRO A 89 -9.49 20.95 18.25
N ASN A 90 -9.77 20.87 16.95
CA ASN A 90 -11.13 21.07 16.44
C ASN A 90 -11.99 19.85 16.78
N VAL A 91 -13.28 20.07 17.03
CA VAL A 91 -14.26 18.98 17.11
C VAL A 91 -14.88 18.80 15.73
N LEU A 92 -14.73 17.60 15.16
CA LEU A 92 -15.19 17.26 13.83
C LEU A 92 -16.68 16.87 13.84
N SER A 93 -17.13 16.17 14.88
CA SER A 93 -18.48 15.58 14.96
C SER A 93 -19.19 15.90 16.27
N LYS A 94 -20.51 16.12 16.19
CA LYS A 94 -21.37 16.34 17.36
C LYS A 94 -21.74 15.05 18.09
N GLU A 95 -21.69 13.93 17.39
CA GLU A 95 -21.99 12.57 17.88
C GLU A 95 -21.02 11.59 17.23
N HIS A 96 -20.78 10.49 17.93
CA HIS A 96 -19.81 9.46 17.56
C HIS A 96 -20.42 8.09 17.68
N ILE A 97 -19.96 7.16 16.85
CA ILE A 97 -20.16 5.72 17.05
C ILE A 97 -18.79 5.15 17.41
N CYS A 98 -18.63 4.72 18.66
CA CYS A 98 -17.43 4.04 19.10
C CYS A 98 -17.54 2.56 18.75
N TRP A 99 -16.78 2.11 17.76
CA TRP A 99 -16.55 0.70 17.49
C TRP A 99 -15.38 0.24 18.35
N ASP A 100 -15.68 -0.39 19.49
CA ASP A 100 -14.68 -0.75 20.52
C ASP A 100 -13.52 -1.57 19.97
N VAL A 101 -13.76 -2.44 18.99
CA VAL A 101 -12.73 -3.24 18.33
C VAL A 101 -11.63 -2.38 17.68
N ILE A 102 -11.96 -1.23 17.09
CA ILE A 102 -10.98 -0.36 16.43
C ILE A 102 -9.97 0.15 17.46
N TYR A 103 -10.47 0.66 18.58
CA TYR A 103 -9.63 1.24 19.63
C TYR A 103 -8.89 0.15 20.43
N LYS A 104 -9.52 -1.00 20.69
CA LYS A 104 -8.85 -2.15 21.33
C LYS A 104 -7.70 -2.64 20.46
N THR A 105 -7.89 -2.74 19.15
CA THR A 105 -6.82 -3.10 18.22
C THR A 105 -5.74 -2.03 18.20
N ALA A 106 -6.10 -0.73 18.13
CA ALA A 106 -5.14 0.36 18.15
C ALA A 106 -4.24 0.34 19.40
N GLU A 107 -4.80 0.05 20.58
CA GLU A 107 -4.03 -0.15 21.81
C GLU A 107 -3.13 -1.39 21.75
N ALA A 108 -3.64 -2.51 21.23
CA ALA A 108 -2.90 -3.76 21.16
C ALA A 108 -1.72 -3.71 20.18
N VAL A 109 -1.79 -2.89 19.13
CA VAL A 109 -0.76 -2.78 18.09
C VAL A 109 0.24 -1.64 18.33
N LYS A 110 0.21 -1.02 19.52
CA LYS A 110 1.23 -0.04 19.91
C LYS A 110 2.62 -0.66 19.84
N LYS A 111 3.49 -0.01 19.09
CA LYS A 111 4.86 -0.46 18.87
C LYS A 111 5.75 -0.08 20.04
N ASP A 112 6.46 -1.04 20.61
CA ASP A 112 7.52 -0.79 21.57
C ASP A 112 8.78 -0.25 20.88
N ARG A 113 9.59 0.51 21.62
CA ARG A 113 10.85 1.05 21.12
C ARG A 113 11.86 -0.07 20.82
N ALA A 114 12.50 -0.02 19.66
CA ALA A 114 13.55 -0.95 19.27
C ALA A 114 14.95 -0.36 19.52
N LEU A 115 15.42 -0.40 20.78
CA LEU A 115 16.65 0.27 21.23
C LEU A 115 17.96 -0.21 20.58
N SER A 116 17.99 -1.42 20.01
CA SER A 116 19.20 -2.02 19.42
C SER A 116 19.28 -1.90 17.90
N GLU A 117 18.24 -1.38 17.24
CA GLU A 117 18.21 -1.29 15.79
C GLU A 117 18.93 -0.03 15.33
N ARG A 118 19.85 -0.16 14.38
CA ARG A 118 20.40 0.99 13.65
C ARG A 118 19.66 1.13 12.34
N LEU A 119 19.34 2.36 11.95
CA LEU A 119 18.81 2.61 10.63
C LEU A 119 19.95 2.51 9.62
N LEU A 120 19.87 1.54 8.71
CA LEU A 120 20.79 1.41 7.59
C LEU A 120 20.06 1.78 6.30
N VAL A 121 20.63 2.73 5.55
CA VAL A 121 20.10 3.13 4.24
C VAL A 121 20.77 2.29 3.16
N GLU A 122 20.06 1.29 2.67
CA GLU A 122 20.52 0.46 1.56
C GLU A 122 20.49 1.24 0.22
N PRO A 123 21.41 0.91 -0.72
CA PRO A 123 21.45 1.55 -2.03
C PRO A 123 20.14 1.39 -2.79
N PHE A 124 19.74 2.47 -3.47
CA PHE A 124 18.60 2.45 -4.39
C PHE A 124 18.80 1.41 -5.49
N GLN A 125 17.74 0.67 -5.81
CA GLN A 125 17.65 -0.19 -6.98
C GLN A 125 16.50 0.27 -7.85
N SER A 126 16.77 0.62 -9.11
CA SER A 126 15.73 0.94 -10.07
C SER A 126 14.93 -0.30 -10.43
N SER A 127 13.63 -0.16 -10.68
CA SER A 127 12.85 -1.21 -11.31
C SER A 127 13.26 -1.40 -12.77
N GLY A 128 12.97 -2.58 -13.33
CA GLY A 128 13.19 -2.86 -14.75
C GLY A 128 12.16 -2.15 -15.64
N THR A 129 12.53 -1.91 -16.90
CA THR A 129 11.69 -1.28 -17.92
C THR A 129 11.42 -2.28 -19.04
N CYS A 130 10.17 -2.45 -19.45
CA CYS A 130 9.81 -3.28 -20.61
C CYS A 130 9.63 -2.46 -21.89
N SER A 131 9.22 -1.19 -21.77
CA SER A 131 8.95 -0.29 -22.89
C SER A 131 8.93 1.16 -22.40
N GLU A 132 9.89 1.97 -22.84
CA GLU A 132 9.90 3.42 -22.56
C GLU A 132 8.71 4.13 -23.22
N ASP A 133 8.21 3.60 -24.33
CA ASP A 133 7.07 4.14 -25.08
C ASP A 133 5.71 3.85 -24.44
N SER A 134 5.66 3.14 -23.30
CA SER A 134 4.39 2.84 -22.62
C SER A 134 3.75 4.05 -21.93
N TYR A 135 4.50 5.13 -21.70
CA TYR A 135 4.00 6.31 -20.97
C TYR A 135 3.67 7.48 -21.89
N GLU A 136 2.64 8.24 -21.52
CA GLU A 136 2.13 9.42 -22.25
C GLU A 136 3.02 10.67 -22.07
N GLY A 137 4.29 10.51 -21.69
CA GLY A 137 5.25 11.61 -21.53
C GLY A 137 5.00 12.55 -20.35
N PHE A 138 4.11 12.21 -19.42
CA PHE A 138 3.83 13.03 -18.24
C PHE A 138 5.04 13.13 -17.30
N THR A 139 5.22 14.30 -16.71
CA THR A 139 6.16 14.44 -15.57
C THR A 139 5.59 13.79 -14.31
N VAL A 140 6.46 13.34 -13.39
CA VAL A 140 6.03 12.79 -12.08
C VAL A 140 5.09 13.76 -11.34
N ARG A 141 5.35 15.07 -11.43
CA ARG A 141 4.51 16.11 -10.82
C ARG A 141 3.10 16.11 -11.41
N GLU A 142 2.98 15.98 -12.72
CA GLU A 142 1.68 15.91 -13.38
C GLU A 142 0.93 14.66 -12.98
N VAL A 143 1.59 13.50 -13.01
CA VAL A 143 0.96 12.23 -12.62
C VAL A 143 0.42 12.31 -11.19
N VAL A 144 1.24 12.75 -10.24
CA VAL A 144 0.83 12.85 -8.82
C VAL A 144 -0.34 13.83 -8.64
N ARG A 145 -0.35 14.97 -9.34
CA ARG A 145 -1.39 16.00 -9.16
C ARG A 145 -2.69 15.67 -9.90
N LYS A 146 -2.61 15.04 -11.06
CA LYS A 146 -3.75 14.77 -11.95
C LYS A 146 -4.41 13.42 -11.67
N ARG A 147 -3.69 12.46 -11.08
CA ARG A 147 -4.27 11.14 -10.71
C ARG A 147 -5.52 11.29 -9.86
N ARG A 148 -6.59 10.61 -10.27
CA ARG A 148 -7.86 10.46 -9.54
C ARG A 148 -8.25 9.00 -9.50
N SER A 149 -9.11 8.66 -8.55
CA SER A 149 -9.70 7.34 -8.46
C SER A 149 -10.84 7.22 -9.46
N ALA A 150 -10.84 6.15 -10.25
CA ALA A 150 -11.96 5.83 -11.11
C ALA A 150 -13.19 5.52 -10.24
N VAL A 151 -14.34 6.07 -10.64
CA VAL A 151 -15.64 5.76 -10.03
C VAL A 151 -16.32 4.57 -10.73
N ASP A 152 -15.92 4.30 -11.98
CA ASP A 152 -16.37 3.17 -12.80
C ASP A 152 -15.35 2.92 -13.92
N MET A 153 -15.36 1.72 -14.49
CA MET A 153 -14.49 1.30 -15.61
C MET A 153 -15.32 1.02 -16.86
N ASP A 154 -14.79 1.35 -18.03
CA ASP A 154 -15.53 1.32 -19.30
C ASP A 154 -15.83 -0.09 -19.86
N GLY A 155 -15.23 -1.13 -19.29
CA GLY A 155 -15.43 -2.51 -19.71
C GLY A 155 -14.81 -2.88 -21.06
N VAL A 156 -14.14 -1.95 -21.75
CA VAL A 156 -13.66 -2.14 -23.14
C VAL A 156 -12.18 -1.79 -23.34
N THR A 157 -11.62 -0.94 -22.48
CA THR A 157 -10.20 -0.58 -22.53
C THR A 157 -9.35 -1.82 -22.31
N ALA A 158 -8.31 -1.95 -23.13
CA ALA A 158 -7.38 -3.07 -23.10
C ALA A 158 -5.94 -2.56 -23.05
N MET A 159 -5.10 -3.25 -22.27
CA MET A 159 -3.70 -2.92 -22.03
C MET A 159 -2.78 -3.84 -22.83
N ASP A 160 -1.63 -3.36 -23.31
CA ASP A 160 -0.61 -4.23 -23.90
C ASP A 160 0.10 -5.07 -22.83
N ARG A 161 0.49 -6.31 -23.16
CA ARG A 161 1.21 -7.20 -22.23
C ARG A 161 2.50 -6.58 -21.69
N ASN A 162 3.28 -5.87 -22.51
CA ASN A 162 4.53 -5.28 -22.06
C ASN A 162 4.27 -4.13 -21.07
N THR A 163 3.22 -3.34 -21.30
CA THR A 163 2.76 -2.34 -20.34
C THR A 163 2.31 -3.00 -19.03
N PHE A 164 1.55 -4.10 -19.09
CA PHE A 164 1.15 -4.85 -17.89
C PHE A 164 2.36 -5.35 -17.09
N TYR A 165 3.35 -5.98 -17.75
CA TYR A 165 4.57 -6.43 -17.06
C TYR A 165 5.39 -5.27 -16.48
N GLN A 166 5.46 -4.14 -17.17
CA GLN A 166 6.14 -2.94 -16.66
C GLN A 166 5.51 -2.43 -15.36
N ILE A 167 4.17 -2.35 -15.30
CA ILE A 167 3.47 -1.96 -14.08
C ILE A 167 3.82 -2.93 -12.93
N LEU A 168 3.86 -4.24 -13.20
CA LEU A 168 4.18 -5.23 -12.17
C LEU A 168 5.65 -5.19 -11.73
N LEU A 169 6.60 -4.89 -12.63
CA LEU A 169 8.00 -4.64 -12.28
C LEU A 169 8.14 -3.45 -11.33
N HIS A 170 7.34 -2.40 -11.51
CA HIS A 170 7.30 -1.26 -10.61
C HIS A 170 6.62 -1.57 -9.27
N CYS A 171 5.83 -2.64 -9.20
CA CYS A 171 5.25 -3.16 -7.96
C CYS A 171 6.23 -4.02 -7.14
N LEU A 172 7.41 -4.37 -7.68
CA LEU A 172 8.39 -5.19 -6.98
C LEU A 172 9.20 -4.38 -5.96
N PRO A 173 9.52 -4.97 -4.79
CA PRO A 173 10.15 -4.24 -3.70
C PRO A 173 11.64 -3.97 -3.95
N SER A 174 12.37 -4.87 -4.63
CA SER A 174 13.84 -4.87 -4.64
C SER A 174 14.46 -4.25 -5.90
N GLY A 175 13.64 -3.83 -6.88
CA GLY A 175 14.12 -3.35 -8.17
C GLY A 175 14.60 -4.48 -9.08
N SER A 176 15.33 -4.16 -10.14
CA SER A 176 15.88 -5.11 -11.10
C SER A 176 17.19 -5.72 -10.62
N GLY A 177 17.48 -6.96 -11.03
CA GLY A 177 18.83 -7.55 -10.91
C GLY A 177 19.13 -8.32 -9.62
N GLY A 178 18.11 -8.60 -8.80
CA GLY A 178 18.25 -9.39 -7.59
C GLY A 178 16.97 -10.12 -7.19
N LYS A 179 17.10 -10.99 -6.18
CA LYS A 179 15.97 -11.71 -5.59
C LYS A 179 15.00 -10.72 -4.92
N GLN A 180 13.71 -10.83 -5.23
CA GLN A 180 12.69 -9.97 -4.64
C GLN A 180 12.45 -10.31 -3.18
N LYS A 181 12.69 -9.34 -2.30
CA LYS A 181 12.49 -9.44 -0.84
C LYS A 181 12.57 -8.07 -0.18
N ARG A 182 13.77 -7.48 -0.18
CA ARG A 182 14.09 -6.22 0.50
C ARG A 182 13.44 -5.04 -0.21
N GLN A 183 12.97 -4.05 0.54
CA GLN A 183 12.38 -2.86 -0.04
C GLN A 183 13.44 -1.82 -0.41
N LEU A 184 13.92 -1.89 -1.65
CA LEU A 184 15.02 -1.11 -2.21
C LEU A 184 14.59 -0.18 -3.35
N ALA A 185 13.51 -0.52 -4.05
CA ALA A 185 12.92 0.27 -5.12
C ALA A 185 12.02 1.37 -4.58
N LEU A 186 11.83 2.43 -5.37
CA LEU A 186 10.88 3.48 -5.05
C LEU A 186 9.44 3.00 -5.33
N PRO A 187 8.44 3.35 -4.51
CA PRO A 187 8.53 4.04 -3.22
C PRO A 187 8.74 3.10 -2.02
N PHE A 188 8.80 1.78 -2.22
CA PHE A 188 8.92 0.77 -1.17
C PHE A 188 10.09 1.02 -0.23
N ARG A 189 11.21 1.54 -0.72
CA ARG A 189 12.35 1.86 0.13
C ARG A 189 12.08 2.87 1.24
N ALA A 190 10.94 3.55 1.29
CA ALA A 190 10.56 4.27 2.50
C ALA A 190 10.36 3.33 3.72
N LEU A 191 9.93 2.08 3.51
CA LEU A 191 9.70 1.12 4.59
C LEU A 191 10.99 0.35 4.96
N SER A 192 10.97 -0.21 6.16
CA SER A 192 12.16 -0.78 6.83
C SER A 192 12.10 -2.30 7.04
N TRP A 193 11.02 -2.96 6.62
CA TRP A 193 10.87 -4.42 6.66
C TRP A 193 10.98 -5.03 5.26
N ASP A 194 11.07 -6.36 5.18
CA ASP A 194 10.99 -7.11 3.92
C ASP A 194 9.56 -7.09 3.38
N ALA A 195 9.35 -7.31 2.08
CA ALA A 195 8.00 -7.33 1.54
C ALA A 195 7.19 -8.51 2.11
N GLU A 196 6.03 -8.21 2.68
CA GLU A 196 5.12 -9.20 3.28
C GLU A 196 3.82 -9.32 2.49
N VAL A 197 3.57 -8.43 1.53
CA VAL A 197 2.35 -8.39 0.72
C VAL A 197 2.61 -8.89 -0.71
N HIS A 198 1.82 -9.84 -1.17
CA HIS A 198 1.79 -10.38 -2.53
C HIS A 198 0.51 -9.94 -3.25
N ALA A 199 0.36 -10.28 -4.54
CA ALA A 199 -0.89 -9.97 -5.27
C ALA A 199 -1.41 -11.18 -6.05
N ALA A 200 -2.66 -11.55 -5.80
CA ALA A 200 -3.45 -12.43 -6.65
C ALA A 200 -4.17 -11.58 -7.69
N LEU A 201 -3.89 -11.79 -8.99
CA LEU A 201 -4.40 -10.96 -10.07
C LEU A 201 -5.49 -11.69 -10.87
N PHE A 202 -6.53 -10.95 -11.20
CA PHE A 202 -7.61 -11.31 -12.11
C PHE A 202 -7.40 -10.53 -13.41
N VAL A 203 -6.83 -11.19 -14.42
CA VAL A 203 -6.49 -10.58 -15.71
C VAL A 203 -7.67 -10.72 -16.66
N HIS A 204 -8.16 -9.58 -17.17
CA HIS A 204 -9.38 -9.52 -18.00
C HIS A 204 -9.10 -9.10 -19.45
N ARG A 205 -8.34 -8.02 -19.67
CA ARG A 205 -8.16 -7.37 -21.00
C ARG A 205 -6.72 -6.93 -21.23
N VAL A 206 -5.79 -7.88 -21.12
CA VAL A 206 -4.38 -7.65 -21.46
C VAL A 206 -4.07 -8.32 -22.80
N LYS A 207 -3.82 -7.52 -23.85
CA LYS A 207 -3.52 -8.01 -25.20
C LYS A 207 -2.22 -8.80 -25.17
N GLY A 208 -2.23 -10.01 -25.76
CA GLY A 208 -1.07 -10.89 -25.77
C GLY A 208 -0.86 -11.71 -24.49
N LEU A 209 -1.78 -11.62 -23.52
CA LEU A 209 -1.80 -12.43 -22.30
C LEU A 209 -3.19 -13.06 -22.13
N PRO A 210 -3.32 -14.38 -21.92
CA PRO A 210 -4.63 -15.01 -21.67
C PRO A 210 -5.34 -14.42 -20.44
N ALA A 211 -6.67 -14.33 -20.50
CA ALA A 211 -7.46 -14.01 -19.32
C ALA A 211 -7.37 -15.15 -18.28
N GLY A 212 -7.30 -14.80 -17.00
CA GLY A 212 -7.18 -15.78 -15.94
C GLY A 212 -6.65 -15.26 -14.61
N LEU A 213 -6.36 -16.21 -13.73
CA LEU A 213 -5.77 -16.00 -12.43
C LEU A 213 -4.25 -16.06 -12.52
N TYR A 214 -3.60 -15.04 -11.98
CA TYR A 214 -2.16 -14.92 -11.89
C TYR A 214 -1.75 -14.58 -10.46
N PHE A 215 -0.48 -14.76 -10.12
CA PHE A 215 0.05 -14.42 -8.80
C PHE A 215 1.42 -13.76 -8.91
N LEU A 216 1.55 -12.56 -8.35
CA LEU A 216 2.81 -11.83 -8.23
C LEU A 216 3.42 -12.09 -6.85
N VAL A 217 4.55 -12.78 -6.83
CA VAL A 217 5.29 -13.09 -5.60
C VAL A 217 6.32 -11.99 -5.34
N ARG A 218 5.95 -11.00 -4.52
CA ARG A 218 6.83 -9.87 -4.18
C ARG A 218 7.98 -10.22 -3.23
N ASN A 219 7.89 -11.33 -2.49
CA ASN A 219 8.97 -11.88 -1.68
C ASN A 219 9.16 -13.35 -2.02
N GLU A 220 10.27 -13.64 -2.71
CA GLU A 220 10.58 -14.97 -3.22
C GLU A 220 10.91 -15.99 -2.11
N ASP A 221 11.23 -15.55 -0.88
CA ASP A 221 11.36 -16.46 0.26
C ASP A 221 10.03 -17.13 0.62
N HIS A 222 8.89 -16.52 0.25
CA HIS A 222 7.56 -17.06 0.53
C HIS A 222 7.05 -18.00 -0.57
N PHE A 223 7.77 -18.14 -1.68
CA PHE A 223 7.27 -18.84 -2.87
C PHE A 223 6.82 -20.28 -2.58
N ASP A 224 7.66 -21.08 -1.92
CA ASP A 224 7.36 -22.49 -1.67
C ASP A 224 6.16 -22.66 -0.73
N GLU A 225 6.08 -21.85 0.32
CA GLU A 225 4.98 -21.92 1.28
C GLU A 225 3.67 -21.39 0.69
N LEU A 226 3.71 -20.33 -0.14
CA LEU A 226 2.55 -19.88 -0.93
C LEU A 226 2.04 -20.98 -1.85
N LYS A 227 2.94 -21.59 -2.63
CA LYS A 227 2.59 -22.66 -3.58
C LYS A 227 1.98 -23.88 -2.87
N LYS A 228 2.49 -24.22 -1.70
CA LYS A 228 1.99 -25.32 -0.85
C LYS A 228 0.66 -24.99 -0.17
N SER A 229 0.48 -23.76 0.30
CA SER A 229 -0.72 -23.30 1.00
C SER A 229 -1.90 -23.05 0.06
N MET A 230 -1.63 -22.74 -1.21
CA MET A 230 -2.66 -22.49 -2.22
C MET A 230 -3.16 -23.78 -2.88
N ARG A 231 -4.28 -23.67 -3.62
CA ARG A 231 -4.95 -24.79 -4.29
C ARG A 231 -3.98 -25.60 -5.16
N SER A 232 -3.90 -26.90 -4.91
CA SER A 232 -2.96 -27.83 -5.59
C SER A 232 -3.15 -27.94 -7.11
N GLY A 233 -4.32 -27.58 -7.63
CA GLY A 233 -4.61 -27.56 -9.07
C GLY A 233 -4.03 -26.36 -9.81
N PHE A 234 -3.44 -25.37 -9.12
CA PHE A 234 -2.80 -24.23 -9.77
C PHE A 234 -1.49 -24.61 -10.44
N LYS A 235 -1.27 -24.05 -11.64
CA LYS A 235 -0.15 -24.42 -12.50
C LYS A 235 1.19 -23.86 -12.03
N TRP A 236 1.21 -22.62 -11.51
CA TRP A 236 2.44 -21.90 -11.13
C TRP A 236 3.48 -21.84 -12.25
N VAL A 237 3.05 -21.43 -13.45
CA VAL A 237 3.89 -21.37 -14.65
C VAL A 237 4.14 -19.91 -15.02
N LYS A 238 5.40 -19.55 -15.31
CA LYS A 238 5.75 -18.21 -15.76
C LYS A 238 5.06 -17.91 -17.11
N PRO A 239 4.31 -16.81 -17.25
CA PRO A 239 3.58 -16.55 -18.48
C PRO A 239 4.50 -16.20 -19.64
N GLU A 240 3.99 -16.35 -20.86
CA GLU A 240 4.74 -16.08 -22.07
C GLU A 240 5.19 -14.61 -22.16
N GLY A 241 6.43 -14.40 -22.57
CA GLY A 241 7.04 -13.07 -22.68
C GLY A 241 7.28 -12.35 -21.34
N CYS A 242 7.07 -13.03 -20.20
CA CYS A 242 7.30 -12.45 -18.88
C CYS A 242 8.80 -12.23 -18.63
N PRO A 243 9.23 -11.04 -18.19
CA PRO A 243 10.61 -10.75 -17.81
C PRO A 243 11.17 -11.77 -16.81
N GLU A 244 12.46 -12.12 -16.94
CA GLU A 244 13.11 -13.13 -16.09
C GLU A 244 13.10 -12.72 -14.60
N ASP A 245 13.23 -11.44 -14.31
CA ASP A 245 13.23 -10.85 -12.97
C ASP A 245 11.83 -10.54 -12.42
N LEU A 246 10.77 -10.79 -13.20
CA LEU A 246 9.38 -10.66 -12.74
C LEU A 246 8.85 -12.01 -12.20
N PRO A 247 8.69 -12.19 -10.88
CA PRO A 247 8.14 -13.39 -10.26
C PRO A 247 6.59 -13.45 -10.36
N LEU A 248 6.10 -13.45 -11.60
CA LEU A 248 4.69 -13.58 -11.95
C LEU A 248 4.41 -15.00 -12.46
N TYR A 249 3.32 -15.59 -11.98
CA TYR A 249 2.92 -16.96 -12.32
C TYR A 249 1.46 -17.03 -12.75
N GLU A 250 1.18 -17.68 -13.89
CA GLU A 250 -0.16 -18.10 -14.30
C GLU A 250 -0.61 -19.27 -13.40
N LEU A 251 -1.76 -19.10 -12.74
CA LEU A 251 -2.37 -20.11 -11.89
C LEU A 251 -3.41 -20.94 -12.65
N HIS A 252 -4.34 -20.25 -13.33
CA HIS A 252 -5.46 -20.88 -14.02
C HIS A 252 -6.05 -19.97 -15.10
N ARG A 253 -6.22 -20.48 -16.33
CA ARG A 253 -6.89 -19.75 -17.42
C ARG A 253 -8.39 -19.88 -17.30
N ILE A 254 -9.08 -18.76 -17.18
CA ILE A 254 -10.54 -18.70 -17.06
C ILE A 254 -10.96 -17.25 -17.35
N ASP A 255 -12.17 -17.06 -17.87
CA ASP A 255 -12.79 -15.74 -17.80
C ASP A 255 -13.14 -15.46 -16.34
N CYS A 256 -12.36 -14.58 -15.70
CA CYS A 256 -12.47 -14.29 -14.28
C CYS A 256 -13.28 -13.02 -13.99
N GLY A 257 -13.96 -12.43 -14.98
CA GLY A 257 -14.75 -11.21 -14.80
C GLY A 257 -15.83 -11.35 -13.72
N ALA A 258 -16.77 -12.28 -13.90
CA ALA A 258 -17.85 -12.52 -12.94
C ALA A 258 -17.34 -12.95 -11.55
N LEU A 259 -16.18 -13.63 -11.51
CA LEU A 259 -15.54 -14.03 -10.27
C LEU A 259 -14.99 -12.81 -9.52
N ALA A 260 -14.24 -11.94 -10.19
CA ALA A 260 -13.65 -10.74 -9.60
C ALA A 260 -14.74 -9.81 -9.04
N GLU A 261 -15.81 -9.57 -9.79
CA GLU A 261 -16.96 -8.78 -9.34
C GLU A 261 -17.60 -9.36 -8.07
N LYS A 262 -17.91 -10.67 -8.08
CA LYS A 262 -18.51 -11.34 -6.94
C LYS A 262 -17.64 -11.22 -5.69
N LEU A 263 -16.32 -11.44 -5.83
CA LEU A 263 -15.38 -11.36 -4.71
C LEU A 263 -15.26 -9.94 -4.16
N SER A 264 -15.34 -8.93 -5.01
CA SER A 264 -15.30 -7.51 -4.63
C SER A 264 -16.69 -6.97 -4.24
N CYS A 265 -17.46 -7.68 -3.40
CA CYS A 265 -18.80 -7.26 -2.95
C CYS A 265 -19.80 -6.94 -4.11
N HIS A 266 -19.74 -7.68 -5.22
CA HIS A 266 -20.56 -7.43 -6.42
C HIS A 266 -20.31 -6.07 -7.09
N GLN A 267 -19.10 -5.52 -6.96
CA GLN A 267 -18.73 -4.26 -7.61
C GLN A 267 -18.21 -4.53 -9.04
N GLU A 268 -18.97 -4.12 -10.05
CA GLU A 268 -18.64 -4.29 -11.48
C GLU A 268 -17.26 -3.72 -11.87
N ILE A 269 -16.80 -2.70 -11.13
CA ILE A 269 -15.49 -2.07 -11.35
C ILE A 269 -14.31 -3.07 -11.25
N ALA A 270 -14.49 -4.19 -10.55
CA ALA A 270 -13.49 -5.26 -10.44
C ALA A 270 -13.41 -6.16 -11.69
N SER A 271 -14.45 -6.19 -12.52
CA SER A 271 -14.56 -7.00 -13.75
C SER A 271 -14.43 -6.18 -15.04
N HIS A 272 -14.70 -4.87 -14.97
CA HIS A 272 -14.67 -3.94 -16.11
C HIS A 272 -13.29 -3.33 -16.40
N GLY A 273 -12.30 -3.52 -15.54
CA GLY A 273 -10.92 -3.08 -15.78
C GLY A 273 -10.12 -3.97 -16.74
N CYS A 274 -8.88 -3.57 -17.02
CA CYS A 274 -7.89 -4.42 -17.69
C CYS A 274 -7.49 -5.61 -16.82
N PHE A 275 -7.31 -5.35 -15.51
CA PHE A 275 -7.10 -6.36 -14.47
C PHE A 275 -7.54 -5.81 -13.11
N SER A 276 -7.86 -6.71 -12.19
CA SER A 276 -7.99 -6.41 -10.77
C SER A 276 -7.11 -7.35 -9.94
N LEU A 277 -6.97 -7.07 -8.65
CA LEU A 277 -6.16 -7.89 -7.75
C LEU A 277 -6.65 -7.83 -6.31
N GLY A 278 -6.37 -8.91 -5.59
CA GLY A 278 -6.38 -8.98 -4.13
C GLY A 278 -4.96 -9.04 -3.59
N MET A 279 -4.64 -8.18 -2.63
CA MET A 279 -3.36 -8.14 -1.94
C MET A 279 -3.38 -9.15 -0.79
N VAL A 280 -2.44 -10.09 -0.80
CA VAL A 280 -2.36 -11.23 0.12
C VAL A 280 -1.11 -11.10 0.97
N ALA A 281 -1.26 -10.92 2.27
CA ALA A 281 -0.15 -10.75 3.20
C ALA A 281 0.26 -12.06 3.88
N CYS A 282 1.56 -12.25 4.10
CA CYS A 282 2.06 -13.14 5.15
C CYS A 282 1.63 -12.54 6.50
N PHE A 283 0.77 -13.25 7.23
CA PHE A 283 0.01 -12.66 8.32
C PHE A 283 0.43 -13.22 9.68
N GLU A 284 -0.12 -14.36 10.12
CA GLU A 284 0.17 -14.90 11.45
C GLU A 284 1.66 -15.18 11.71
N PRO A 285 2.44 -15.77 10.78
CA PRO A 285 3.88 -15.96 10.98
C PRO A 285 4.61 -14.65 11.25
N LEU A 286 4.26 -13.58 10.54
CA LEU A 286 4.86 -12.26 10.71
C LEU A 286 4.51 -11.67 12.07
N LEU A 287 3.23 -11.73 12.47
CA LEU A 287 2.79 -11.19 13.76
C LEU A 287 3.40 -11.96 14.93
N GLN A 288 3.69 -13.26 14.77
CA GLN A 288 4.39 -14.06 15.77
C GLN A 288 5.89 -13.75 15.83
N ASP A 289 6.56 -13.58 14.68
CA ASP A 289 8.00 -13.30 14.60
C ASP A 289 8.36 -11.87 15.04
N LYS A 290 7.60 -10.88 14.57
CA LYS A 290 7.90 -9.45 14.79
C LYS A 290 7.07 -8.79 15.87
N ASN A 291 5.97 -9.41 16.30
CA ASN A 291 4.91 -8.90 17.18
C ASN A 291 3.76 -8.18 16.43
N VAL A 292 2.62 -8.00 17.12
CA VAL A 292 1.33 -7.60 16.55
C VAL A 292 1.28 -6.18 15.97
N TRP A 293 2.24 -5.32 16.33
CA TRP A 293 2.38 -3.98 15.75
C TRP A 293 2.69 -3.99 14.25
N MET A 294 3.08 -5.14 13.68
CA MET A 294 3.20 -5.32 12.23
C MET A 294 1.85 -5.33 11.50
N TYR A 295 0.73 -5.56 12.20
CA TYR A 295 -0.61 -5.56 11.60
C TYR A 295 -0.92 -4.27 10.81
N PRO A 296 -0.83 -3.06 11.39
CA PRO A 296 -0.99 -1.82 10.62
C PRO A 296 0.07 -1.64 9.52
N ARG A 297 1.28 -2.19 9.69
CA ARG A 297 2.37 -2.08 8.71
C ARG A 297 2.09 -2.87 7.44
N LEU A 298 1.39 -4.00 7.54
CA LEU A 298 0.87 -4.72 6.38
C LEU A 298 -0.06 -3.83 5.55
N PHE A 299 -0.96 -3.07 6.19
CA PHE A 299 -1.82 -2.11 5.48
C PHE A 299 -1.03 -0.95 4.88
N TRP A 300 0.03 -0.47 5.53
CA TRP A 300 0.91 0.53 4.92
C TRP A 300 1.54 -0.01 3.63
N GLU A 301 2.02 -1.24 3.64
CA GLU A 301 2.56 -1.88 2.44
C GLU A 301 1.51 -2.03 1.33
N THR A 302 0.27 -2.44 1.66
CA THR A 302 -0.84 -2.43 0.69
C THR A 302 -1.12 -1.04 0.12
N GLY A 303 -1.04 0.01 0.96
CA GLY A 303 -1.23 1.39 0.55
C GLY A 303 -0.13 1.89 -0.39
N VAL A 304 1.13 1.55 -0.10
CA VAL A 304 2.27 1.86 -0.98
C VAL A 304 2.11 1.15 -2.33
N LEU A 305 1.76 -0.14 -2.32
CA LEU A 305 1.50 -0.92 -3.54
C LEU A 305 0.34 -0.33 -4.36
N GLY A 306 -0.77 0.00 -3.69
CA GLY A 306 -1.91 0.68 -4.32
C GLY A 306 -1.54 2.02 -4.92
N GLN A 307 -0.68 2.80 -4.25
CA GLN A 307 -0.19 4.08 -4.76
C GLN A 307 0.68 3.91 -6.00
N VAL A 308 1.50 2.85 -6.09
CA VAL A 308 2.24 2.51 -7.33
C VAL A 308 1.26 2.28 -8.47
N LEU A 309 0.29 1.37 -8.28
CA LEU A 309 -0.72 1.04 -9.31
C LEU A 309 -1.49 2.28 -9.78
N TYR A 310 -1.81 3.18 -8.85
CA TYR A 310 -2.44 4.46 -9.14
C TYR A 310 -1.61 5.36 -10.06
N LEU A 311 -0.31 5.49 -9.77
CA LEU A 311 0.59 6.35 -10.53
C LEU A 311 0.90 5.74 -11.89
N GLU A 312 1.17 4.44 -11.92
CA GLU A 312 1.40 3.66 -13.15
C GLU A 312 0.21 3.76 -14.10
N ALA A 313 -1.01 3.50 -13.62
CA ALA A 313 -2.21 3.59 -14.43
C ALA A 313 -2.37 4.98 -15.07
N HIS A 314 -2.10 6.04 -14.32
CA HIS A 314 -2.22 7.40 -14.82
C HIS A 314 -1.08 7.79 -15.77
N ALA A 315 0.13 7.25 -15.57
CA ALA A 315 1.28 7.48 -16.45
C ALA A 315 1.07 6.90 -17.86
N ILE A 316 0.30 5.82 -17.97
CA ILE A 316 -0.07 5.18 -19.25
C ILE A 316 -1.43 5.67 -19.80
N GLY A 317 -1.99 6.75 -19.24
CA GLY A 317 -3.22 7.38 -19.74
C GLY A 317 -4.55 6.73 -19.31
N ILE A 318 -4.54 5.75 -18.39
CA ILE A 318 -5.75 5.14 -17.85
C ILE A 318 -5.96 5.48 -16.37
N SER A 319 -6.85 4.78 -15.68
CA SER A 319 -7.14 5.01 -14.26
C SER A 319 -7.14 3.73 -13.44
N ALA A 320 -7.26 3.94 -12.15
CA ALA A 320 -7.15 2.92 -11.12
C ALA A 320 -8.14 3.23 -10.02
N THR A 321 -8.53 2.23 -9.24
CA THR A 321 -9.19 2.46 -7.96
C THR A 321 -8.86 1.38 -6.94
N GLY A 322 -8.84 1.78 -5.68
CA GLY A 322 -8.77 0.85 -4.56
C GLY A 322 -10.15 0.33 -4.22
N ILE A 323 -10.21 -0.93 -3.81
CA ILE A 323 -11.45 -1.62 -3.45
C ILE A 323 -11.32 -2.06 -2.00
N GLY A 324 -11.99 -1.33 -1.11
CA GLY A 324 -12.01 -1.62 0.33
C GLY A 324 -13.08 -2.62 0.78
N CYS A 325 -14.09 -2.90 -0.06
CA CYS A 325 -15.10 -3.93 0.20
C CYS A 325 -14.86 -5.14 -0.67
N TYR A 326 -14.63 -6.28 -0.02
CA TYR A 326 -14.55 -7.59 -0.66
C TYR A 326 -14.97 -8.65 0.36
N PHE A 327 -15.20 -9.89 -0.10
CA PHE A 327 -15.48 -11.01 0.78
C PHE A 327 -14.22 -11.83 1.03
N ASP A 328 -13.61 -11.68 2.20
CA ASP A 328 -12.36 -12.34 2.60
C ASP A 328 -12.41 -13.87 2.44
N ASP A 329 -13.42 -14.51 3.03
CA ASP A 329 -13.56 -15.98 3.03
C ASP A 329 -13.68 -16.56 1.60
N PRO A 330 -14.55 -16.02 0.71
CA PRO A 330 -14.55 -16.42 -0.71
C PRO A 330 -13.23 -16.22 -1.45
N VAL A 331 -12.45 -15.17 -1.13
CA VAL A 331 -11.12 -14.98 -1.73
C VAL A 331 -10.19 -16.09 -1.27
N HIS A 332 -10.20 -16.45 0.02
CA HIS A 332 -9.40 -17.54 0.55
C HIS A 332 -9.83 -18.88 -0.04
N GLU A 333 -11.12 -19.14 -0.16
CA GLU A 333 -11.67 -20.36 -0.77
C GLU A 333 -11.20 -20.52 -2.23
N LEU A 334 -11.26 -19.44 -3.01
CA LEU A 334 -10.76 -19.43 -4.39
C LEU A 334 -9.28 -19.85 -4.42
N LEU A 335 -8.45 -19.17 -3.64
CA LEU A 335 -7.00 -19.36 -3.62
C LEU A 335 -6.60 -20.68 -2.94
N GLY A 336 -7.49 -21.30 -2.16
CA GLY A 336 -7.24 -22.48 -1.36
C GLY A 336 -6.53 -22.19 -0.03
N LEU A 337 -6.44 -20.93 0.37
CA LEU A 337 -5.81 -20.50 1.62
C LEU A 337 -6.64 -20.95 2.82
N LYS A 338 -5.98 -21.40 3.87
CA LYS A 338 -6.61 -21.88 5.11
C LYS A 338 -5.88 -21.32 6.32
N GLY A 339 -6.61 -21.17 7.42
CA GLY A 339 -6.07 -20.61 8.65
C GLY A 339 -5.67 -19.14 8.45
N SER A 340 -4.66 -18.70 9.20
CA SER A 340 -4.25 -17.30 9.31
C SER A 340 -2.84 -17.02 8.78
N ASN A 341 -2.20 -17.99 8.11
CA ASN A 341 -0.85 -17.80 7.57
C ASN A 341 -0.79 -16.74 6.49
N PHE A 342 -1.78 -16.72 5.60
CA PHE A 342 -1.93 -15.73 4.55
C PHE A 342 -3.33 -15.14 4.58
N GLN A 343 -3.45 -13.81 4.50
CA GLN A 343 -4.74 -13.11 4.59
C GLN A 343 -4.87 -12.07 3.47
N SER A 344 -6.09 -11.89 2.94
CA SER A 344 -6.39 -10.85 1.96
C SER A 344 -6.65 -9.55 2.71
N LEU A 345 -5.94 -8.47 2.36
CA LEU A 345 -6.00 -7.21 3.12
C LEU A 345 -6.56 -6.02 2.34
N TYR A 346 -6.41 -6.02 1.01
CA TYR A 346 -6.88 -4.91 0.19
C TYR A 346 -7.03 -5.33 -1.27
N HIS A 347 -8.01 -4.76 -1.98
CA HIS A 347 -8.23 -5.05 -3.40
C HIS A 347 -8.02 -3.81 -4.25
N PHE A 348 -7.80 -4.01 -5.55
CA PHE A 348 -7.49 -2.92 -6.46
C PHE A 348 -7.90 -3.28 -7.89
N THR A 349 -8.18 -2.28 -8.73
CA THR A 349 -8.50 -2.45 -10.15
C THR A 349 -7.85 -1.36 -11.00
N VAL A 350 -7.47 -1.71 -12.22
CA VAL A 350 -6.80 -0.84 -13.19
C VAL A 350 -7.49 -0.99 -14.55
N GLY A 351 -7.88 0.12 -15.17
CA GLY A 351 -8.63 0.11 -16.42
C GLY A 351 -8.96 1.49 -16.96
N GLY A 352 -9.65 1.53 -18.11
CA GLY A 352 -10.16 2.77 -18.70
C GLY A 352 -11.29 3.35 -17.85
N PRO A 353 -11.21 4.61 -17.40
CA PRO A 353 -12.27 5.19 -16.56
C PRO A 353 -13.50 5.56 -17.38
N VAL A 354 -14.69 5.45 -16.77
CA VAL A 354 -15.87 6.19 -17.23
C VAL A 354 -15.76 7.63 -16.74
N VAL A 355 -15.63 8.58 -17.66
CA VAL A 355 -15.52 10.01 -17.32
C VAL A 355 -16.90 10.63 -17.15
N ASP A 356 -17.26 10.99 -15.92
CA ASP A 356 -18.49 11.75 -15.65
C ASP A 356 -18.32 13.22 -16.05
N LYS A 357 -18.81 13.56 -17.24
CA LYS A 357 -18.75 14.92 -17.81
C LYS A 357 -19.54 15.97 -17.01
N ARG A 358 -20.37 15.56 -16.03
CA ARG A 358 -21.08 16.48 -15.14
C ARG A 358 -20.18 17.03 -14.03
N ILE A 359 -19.07 16.35 -13.74
CA ILE A 359 -18.13 16.75 -12.69
C ILE A 359 -17.17 17.80 -13.26
N MET A 360 -17.26 19.03 -12.75
CA MET A 360 -16.34 20.11 -13.11
C MET A 360 -15.00 19.92 -12.41
N SER A 361 -13.90 19.98 -13.17
CA SER A 361 -12.54 19.96 -12.63
C SER A 361 -11.98 21.37 -12.56
N LEU A 362 -11.91 21.93 -11.35
CA LEU A 362 -11.23 23.20 -11.09
C LEU A 362 -9.80 22.94 -10.57
N PRO A 363 -8.86 23.88 -10.75
CA PRO A 363 -7.58 23.84 -10.07
C PRO A 363 -7.76 23.72 -8.55
N ALA A 364 -6.92 22.91 -7.90
CA ALA A 364 -6.98 22.69 -6.45
C ALA A 364 -6.76 23.98 -5.62
N TYR A 365 -6.08 24.97 -6.20
CA TYR A 365 -5.85 26.30 -5.66
C TYR A 365 -6.00 27.32 -6.79
N PRO A 366 -6.47 28.55 -6.54
CA PRO A 366 -6.38 29.62 -7.54
C PRO A 366 -4.92 29.74 -7.99
N GLY A 367 -4.68 29.64 -9.30
CA GLY A 367 -3.33 29.78 -9.86
C GLY A 367 -2.82 31.21 -9.63
N PRO A 368 -1.49 31.44 -9.68
CA PRO A 368 -0.88 32.77 -9.51
C PRO A 368 -1.15 33.74 -10.69
N SER A 369 -2.36 33.78 -11.24
CA SER A 369 -2.77 34.67 -12.33
C SER A 369 -4.22 35.16 -12.21
N VAL A 370 -4.75 35.22 -10.98
CA VAL A 370 -6.06 35.87 -10.69
C VAL A 370 -5.88 37.12 -9.80
N ASP A 371 -4.65 37.51 -9.46
CA ASP A 371 -4.32 38.81 -8.86
C ASP A 371 -2.97 39.32 -9.42
N ALA A 372 -2.98 39.81 -10.66
CA ALA A 372 -2.08 40.83 -11.23
C ALA A 372 -2.44 41.14 -12.69
#